data_AF-W2GKE1-F1
#
_entry.id   AF-W2GKE1-F1
#
_cell.length_a   1.000
_cell.length_b   1.000
_cell.length_c   1.000
_cell.angle_alpha   90.00
_cell.angle_beta   90.00
_cell.angle_gamma   90.00
#
_symmetry.space_group_name_H-M   'P 1'
#
loop_
_entity.id
_entity.type
_entity.pdbx_description
1 polymer ?
#
loop_
_entity_poly.entity_id
_entity_poly.type
_entity_poly.pdbx_seq_one_letter_code
_entity_poly.pdbx_strand_id
1 'polypeptide(L)'
;IKAVCWWDNRPVHLLCAGGSVEQDRVVRREKSGEQAEVACPKVLKDYQTFMGGVDVHDQLRLQRYSLQLSLKYKKYYKTLFLGFLDLAIVNAFIVFNKRRAKEGKGKLAHVKVLKQLHLELVQLQESDWGALCSREGTPTKSRAASMQRVHAPVQVDEWRGGNNGQGRKRRQRACKVCSVLKGTYESRGGETTFYCSWCKLRTASKDPKALRVYLCNKVKHTSNGESVSCFEIWHRHWQNGTLLPPSQRKRKIRAQKPAATADEENNSGSEDDSGGDDAGHSPKRRHREEATI
;
A
#
# COMPACT_ATOMS: atom_id res chain seq x y z
N ILE A 1 -14.31 8.18 36.57
CA ILE A 1 -13.00 7.58 36.94
C ILE A 1 -13.06 7.27 38.43
N LYS A 2 -12.58 6.10 38.87
CA LYS A 2 -12.52 5.70 40.28
C LYS A 2 -11.06 5.47 40.66
N ALA A 3 -10.68 5.84 41.88
CA ALA A 3 -9.40 5.48 42.48
C ALA A 3 -9.66 4.50 43.63
N VAL A 4 -8.87 3.43 43.69
CA VAL A 4 -9.02 2.36 44.68
C VAL A 4 -7.67 2.08 45.31
N CYS A 5 -7.63 1.97 46.63
CA CYS A 5 -6.49 1.45 47.38
C CYS A 5 -6.90 0.09 47.96
N TRP A 6 -6.16 -0.96 47.64
CA TRP A 6 -6.29 -2.26 48.29
C TRP A 6 -5.04 -2.53 49.12
N TRP A 7 -5.23 -3.11 50.30
CA TRP A 7 -4.13 -3.36 51.23
C TRP A 7 -3.84 -4.85 51.33
N ASP A 8 -2.62 -5.22 50.95
CA ASP A 8 -2.05 -6.56 51.08
C ASP A 8 -0.84 -6.47 52.05
N ASN A 9 0.31 -7.07 51.72
CA ASN A 9 1.58 -6.81 52.40
C ASN A 9 2.05 -5.35 52.18
N ARG A 10 1.53 -4.67 51.15
CA ARG A 10 1.80 -3.27 50.77
C ARG A 10 0.53 -2.66 50.14
N PRO A 11 0.37 -1.32 50.12
CA PRO A 11 -0.69 -0.68 49.35
C PRO A 11 -0.57 -0.96 47.85
N VAL A 12 -1.69 -1.31 47.24
CA VAL A 12 -1.87 -1.41 45.79
C VAL A 12 -2.86 -0.33 45.37
N HIS A 13 -2.37 0.68 44.63
CA HIS A 13 -3.18 1.77 44.11
C HIS A 13 -3.62 1.46 42.67
N LEU A 14 -4.91 1.58 42.40
CA LEU A 14 -5.53 1.34 41.09
C LEU A 14 -6.34 2.56 40.67
N LEU A 15 -6.18 2.97 39.41
CA LEU A 15 -6.99 3.99 38.76
C LEU A 15 -7.77 3.33 37.62
N CYS A 16 -9.10 3.44 37.62
CA CYS A 16 -9.93 2.79 36.61
C CYS A 16 -11.00 3.73 36.03
N ALA A 17 -11.16 3.68 34.70
CA ALA A 17 -12.23 4.40 33.99
C ALA A 17 -13.58 3.64 34.06
N GLY A 18 -13.52 2.31 34.16
CA GLY A 18 -14.66 1.40 34.33
C GLY A 18 -14.28 0.19 35.18
N GLY A 19 -15.24 -0.70 35.44
CA GLY A 19 -15.08 -1.85 36.34
C GLY A 19 -15.81 -1.70 37.67
N SER A 20 -16.03 -2.84 38.33
CA SER A 20 -16.72 -2.89 39.63
C SER A 20 -15.74 -2.75 40.79
N VAL A 21 -16.20 -2.08 41.85
CA VAL A 21 -15.49 -1.95 43.14
C VAL A 21 -16.13 -2.86 44.20
N GLU A 22 -17.12 -3.68 43.80
CA GLU A 22 -17.66 -4.75 44.65
C GLU A 22 -16.54 -5.68 45.13
N GLN A 23 -16.74 -6.23 46.33
CA GLN A 23 -15.80 -7.15 46.93
C GLN A 23 -15.92 -8.53 46.26
N ASP A 24 -14.78 -9.05 45.82
CA ASP A 24 -14.62 -10.40 45.27
C ASP A 24 -13.42 -11.06 45.98
N ARG A 25 -13.11 -12.31 45.66
CA ARG A 25 -11.97 -13.06 46.22
C ARG A 25 -10.94 -13.41 45.16
N VAL A 26 -9.68 -13.33 45.54
CA VAL A 26 -8.51 -13.82 44.79
C VAL A 26 -7.78 -14.86 45.63
N VAL A 27 -7.35 -15.93 44.99
CA VAL A 27 -6.51 -16.96 45.61
C VAL A 27 -5.08 -16.43 45.70
N ARG A 28 -4.57 -16.32 46.92
CA ARG A 28 -3.20 -15.96 47.24
C ARG A 28 -2.46 -17.20 47.74
N ARG A 29 -1.19 -17.36 47.37
CA ARG A 29 -0.33 -18.39 47.95
C ARG A 29 0.48 -17.79 49.09
N GLU A 30 0.33 -18.34 50.29
CA GLU A 30 1.09 -17.91 51.46
C GLU A 30 2.52 -18.47 51.45
N LYS A 31 3.37 -17.92 52.32
CA LYS A 31 4.76 -18.39 52.49
C LYS A 31 4.86 -19.86 52.94
N SER A 32 3.82 -20.40 53.57
CA SER A 32 3.68 -21.83 53.90
C SER A 32 3.46 -22.72 52.66
N GLY A 33 3.18 -22.12 51.50
CA GLY A 33 2.80 -22.83 50.26
C GLY A 33 1.30 -23.12 50.14
N GLU A 34 0.53 -22.88 51.20
CA GLU A 34 -0.93 -22.99 51.25
C GLU A 34 -1.61 -21.90 50.41
N GLN A 35 -2.88 -22.14 50.06
CA GLN A 35 -3.70 -21.20 49.31
C GLN A 35 -4.77 -20.60 50.22
N ALA A 36 -4.79 -19.27 50.32
CA ALA A 36 -5.77 -18.50 51.08
C ALA A 36 -6.61 -17.64 50.14
N GLU A 37 -7.92 -17.54 50.38
CA GLU A 37 -8.79 -16.60 49.66
C GLU A 37 -8.78 -15.25 50.35
N VAL A 38 -8.23 -14.22 49.69
CA VAL A 38 -8.20 -12.85 50.20
C VAL A 38 -9.26 -12.02 49.49
N ALA A 39 -10.00 -11.22 50.26
CA ALA A 39 -10.99 -10.30 49.73
C ALA A 39 -10.30 -9.11 49.04
N CYS A 40 -10.69 -8.83 47.80
CA CYS A 40 -10.15 -7.75 46.99
C CYS A 40 -11.26 -7.07 46.17
N PRO A 41 -11.07 -5.82 45.71
CA PRO A 41 -11.99 -5.20 44.75
C PRO A 41 -12.00 -5.98 43.43
N LYS A 42 -13.18 -6.23 42.86
CA LYS A 42 -13.32 -6.98 41.60
C LYS A 42 -12.47 -6.44 40.45
N VAL A 43 -12.32 -5.11 40.34
CA VAL A 43 -11.40 -4.47 39.37
C VAL A 43 -9.93 -4.92 39.49
N LEU A 44 -9.46 -5.29 40.69
CA LEU A 44 -8.11 -5.82 40.91
C LEU A 44 -7.98 -7.24 40.37
N LYS A 45 -9.00 -8.08 40.58
CA LYS A 45 -9.08 -9.43 40.03
C LYS A 45 -9.18 -9.43 38.51
N ASP A 46 -9.98 -8.52 37.95
CA ASP A 46 -10.07 -8.31 36.50
C ASP A 46 -8.69 -7.90 35.94
N TYR A 47 -8.01 -6.92 36.56
CA TYR A 47 -6.66 -6.52 36.17
C TYR A 47 -5.68 -7.70 36.21
N GLN A 48 -5.63 -8.44 37.33
CA GLN A 48 -4.75 -9.61 37.49
C GLN A 48 -5.02 -10.71 36.44
N THR A 49 -6.27 -10.86 36.02
CA THR A 49 -6.69 -11.85 35.01
C THR A 49 -6.25 -11.46 33.60
N PHE A 50 -6.24 -10.16 33.27
CA PHE A 50 -5.99 -9.68 31.91
C PHE A 50 -4.60 -9.06 31.67
N MET A 51 -3.88 -8.65 32.72
CA MET A 51 -2.59 -7.95 32.60
C MET A 51 -1.50 -8.76 31.87
N GLY A 52 -1.46 -10.08 32.07
CA GLY A 52 -0.43 -10.96 31.52
C GLY A 52 -0.53 -11.23 30.02
N GLY A 53 -1.45 -10.59 29.29
CA GLY A 53 -1.66 -10.83 27.86
C GLY A 53 -0.42 -10.53 26.99
N VAL A 54 0.38 -9.52 27.36
CA VAL A 54 1.64 -9.19 26.68
C VAL A 54 2.72 -10.21 27.03
N ASP A 55 2.89 -10.55 28.31
CA ASP A 55 3.91 -11.49 28.76
C ASP A 55 3.69 -12.89 28.19
N VAL A 56 2.44 -13.36 28.12
CA VAL A 56 2.10 -14.65 27.50
C VAL A 56 2.37 -14.64 25.99
N HIS A 57 2.16 -13.52 25.31
CA HIS A 57 2.50 -13.37 23.89
C HIS A 57 4.02 -13.41 23.69
N ASP A 58 4.77 -12.63 24.46
CA ASP A 58 6.23 -12.57 24.32
C ASP A 58 6.90 -13.88 24.78
N GLN A 59 6.34 -14.60 25.75
CA GLN A 59 6.74 -15.97 26.09
C GLN A 59 6.55 -16.93 24.90
N LEU A 60 5.42 -16.88 24.18
CA LEU A 60 5.22 -17.70 22.98
C LEU A 60 6.16 -17.32 21.83
N ARG A 61 6.53 -16.05 21.76
CA ARG A 61 7.40 -15.45 20.75
C ARG A 61 8.88 -15.77 20.98
N LEU A 62 9.40 -15.56 22.19
CA LEU A 62 10.80 -15.75 22.60
C LEU A 62 11.14 -17.19 23.02
N GLN A 63 10.20 -18.13 22.86
CA GLN A 63 10.44 -19.56 23.03
C GLN A 63 11.45 -20.12 22.01
N ARG A 64 11.72 -21.44 22.08
CA ARG A 64 12.69 -22.23 21.27
C ARG A 64 12.60 -22.07 19.73
N TYR A 65 11.67 -21.29 19.21
CA TYR A 65 11.39 -21.10 17.78
C TYR A 65 11.50 -19.64 17.31
N SER A 66 11.95 -18.70 18.16
CA SER A 66 12.20 -17.31 17.75
C SER A 66 13.29 -17.24 16.68
N LEU A 67 12.95 -16.69 15.51
CA LEU A 67 13.92 -16.36 14.48
C LEU A 67 14.84 -15.23 14.94
N GLN A 68 14.30 -14.24 15.68
CA GLN A 68 15.08 -13.12 16.21
C GLN A 68 16.22 -13.59 17.12
N LEU A 69 15.98 -14.58 17.98
CA LEU A 69 17.01 -15.15 18.86
C LEU A 69 17.94 -16.13 18.13
N SER A 70 17.44 -16.82 17.10
CA SER A 70 18.22 -17.82 16.34
C SER A 70 19.25 -17.21 15.40
N LEU A 71 19.06 -15.98 14.91
CA LEU A 71 19.90 -15.36 13.87
C LEU A 71 20.48 -14.01 14.32
N LYS A 72 21.81 -13.95 14.45
CA LYS A 72 22.55 -12.70 14.74
C LYS A 72 22.98 -12.01 13.45
N TYR A 73 22.65 -10.73 13.31
CA TYR A 73 23.08 -9.88 12.20
C TYR A 73 23.85 -8.65 12.69
N LYS A 74 24.87 -8.22 11.94
CA LYS A 74 25.63 -6.97 12.22
C LYS A 74 24.78 -5.69 12.11
N LYS A 75 23.62 -5.72 11.43
CA LYS A 75 22.76 -4.55 11.21
C LYS A 75 21.42 -4.74 11.92
N TYR A 76 21.10 -3.85 12.87
CA TYR A 76 19.96 -3.98 13.80
C TYR A 76 18.61 -4.20 13.12
N TYR A 77 18.35 -3.56 11.98
CA TYR A 77 17.06 -3.63 11.29
C TYR A 77 16.72 -5.04 10.80
N LYS A 78 17.72 -5.91 10.56
CA LYS A 78 17.48 -7.31 10.18
C LYS A 78 16.91 -8.12 11.35
N THR A 79 17.47 -7.92 12.55
CA THR A 79 16.97 -8.52 13.80
C THR A 79 15.59 -7.96 14.16
N LEU A 80 15.34 -6.66 13.93
CA LEU A 80 14.01 -6.06 14.09
C LEU A 80 12.97 -6.67 13.13
N PHE A 81 13.33 -6.88 11.85
CA PHE A 81 12.47 -7.56 10.88
C PHE A 81 12.10 -8.98 11.31
N LEU A 82 13.07 -9.77 11.79
CA LEU A 82 12.77 -11.10 12.35
C LEU A 82 11.87 -11.02 13.59
N GLY A 83 12.02 -9.98 14.42
CA GLY A 83 11.14 -9.73 15.56
C GLY A 83 9.68 -9.47 15.15
N PHE A 84 9.43 -8.82 14.01
CA PHE A 84 8.10 -8.66 13.42
C PHE A 84 7.58 -9.95 12.77
N LEU A 85 8.47 -10.76 12.17
CA LEU A 85 8.09 -12.05 11.61
C LEU A 85 7.66 -13.04 12.71
N ASP A 86 8.41 -13.12 13.81
CA ASP A 86 8.04 -13.90 15.00
C ASP A 86 6.66 -13.46 15.55
N LEU A 87 6.41 -12.15 15.64
CA LEU A 87 5.12 -11.58 16.04
C LEU A 87 3.99 -11.98 15.08
N ALA A 88 4.22 -11.89 13.76
CA ALA A 88 3.24 -12.27 12.75
C ALA A 88 2.90 -13.77 12.81
N ILE A 89 3.90 -14.63 13.04
CA ILE A 89 3.76 -16.07 13.19
C ILE A 89 2.91 -16.42 14.44
N VAL A 90 3.19 -15.82 15.61
CA VAL A 90 2.39 -16.03 16.82
C VAL A 90 0.94 -15.55 16.62
N ASN A 91 0.74 -14.41 15.95
CA ASN A 91 -0.59 -13.91 15.62
C ASN A 91 -1.35 -14.86 14.67
N ALA A 92 -0.68 -15.40 13.65
CA ALA A 92 -1.25 -16.40 12.75
C ALA A 92 -1.62 -17.70 13.50
N PHE A 93 -0.77 -18.16 14.42
CA PHE A 93 -1.05 -19.30 15.30
C PHE A 93 -2.30 -19.11 16.17
N ILE A 94 -2.46 -17.93 16.78
CA ILE A 94 -3.65 -17.57 17.58
C ILE A 94 -4.91 -17.58 16.70
N VAL A 95 -4.87 -16.95 15.52
CA VAL A 95 -6.00 -16.91 14.58
C VAL A 95 -6.35 -18.32 14.07
N PHE A 96 -5.36 -19.13 13.73
CA PHE A 96 -5.54 -20.51 13.27
C PHE A 96 -6.23 -21.38 14.34
N ASN A 97 -5.76 -21.34 15.59
CA ASN A 97 -6.41 -22.06 16.68
C ASN A 97 -7.80 -21.51 17.04
N LYS A 98 -8.03 -20.20 16.91
CA LYS A 98 -9.36 -19.60 17.07
C LYS A 98 -10.34 -20.07 15.97
N ARG A 99 -9.87 -20.28 14.75
CA ARG A 99 -10.64 -20.90 13.67
C ARG A 99 -10.93 -22.37 13.96
N ARG A 100 -9.94 -23.17 14.37
CA ARG A 100 -10.14 -24.58 14.75
C ARG A 100 -11.18 -24.75 15.85
N ALA A 101 -11.15 -23.90 16.88
CA ALA A 101 -12.13 -23.91 17.95
C ALA A 101 -13.57 -23.65 17.46
N LYS A 102 -13.75 -22.72 16.50
CA LYS A 102 -15.06 -22.51 15.84
C LYS A 102 -15.52 -23.70 15.00
N GLU A 103 -14.58 -24.47 14.45
CA GLU A 103 -14.85 -25.72 13.70
C GLU A 103 -14.98 -26.95 14.63
N GLY A 104 -15.06 -26.77 15.96
CA GLY A 104 -15.14 -27.87 16.94
C GLY A 104 -13.86 -28.69 17.09
N LYS A 105 -12.75 -28.28 16.46
CA LYS A 105 -11.49 -29.02 16.43
C LYS A 105 -10.59 -28.63 17.61
N GLY A 106 -9.90 -29.61 18.18
CA GLY A 106 -8.90 -29.40 19.21
C GLY A 106 -7.78 -28.42 18.79
N LYS A 107 -7.25 -27.69 19.79
CA LYS A 107 -6.11 -26.77 19.63
C LYS A 107 -4.88 -27.53 19.14
N LEU A 108 -4.20 -27.01 18.12
CA LEU A 108 -2.93 -27.56 17.68
C LEU A 108 -1.78 -26.96 18.48
N ALA A 109 -0.77 -27.77 18.80
CA ALA A 109 0.46 -27.31 19.45
C ALA A 109 1.27 -26.37 18.52
N HIS A 110 1.91 -25.35 19.09
CA HIS A 110 2.67 -24.33 18.35
C HIS A 110 3.67 -24.94 17.38
N VAL A 111 4.47 -25.91 17.84
CA VAL A 111 5.46 -26.65 17.05
C VAL A 111 4.85 -27.32 15.81
N LYS A 112 3.63 -27.87 15.90
CA LYS A 112 2.96 -28.54 14.77
C LYS A 112 2.52 -27.52 13.72
N VAL A 113 2.02 -26.36 14.14
CA VAL A 113 1.66 -25.26 13.22
C VAL A 113 2.90 -24.70 12.53
N LEU A 114 3.99 -24.48 13.27
CA LEU A 114 5.26 -24.00 12.72
C LEU A 114 5.85 -24.95 11.68
N LYS A 115 5.88 -26.26 11.97
CA LYS A 115 6.36 -27.28 11.01
C LYS A 115 5.52 -27.30 9.74
N GLN A 116 4.20 -27.25 9.87
CA GLN A 116 3.29 -27.22 8.72
C GLN A 116 3.51 -25.95 7.87
N LEU A 117 3.53 -24.78 8.51
CA LEU A 117 3.77 -23.50 7.85
C LEU A 117 5.13 -23.48 7.12
N HIS A 118 6.18 -24.03 7.73
CA HIS A 118 7.50 -24.09 7.10
C HIS A 118 7.51 -24.98 5.85
N LEU A 119 6.86 -26.15 5.91
CA LEU A 119 6.73 -27.04 4.74
C LEU A 119 5.93 -26.38 3.61
N GLU A 120 4.82 -25.72 3.93
CA GLU A 120 4.00 -24.99 2.95
C GLU A 120 4.80 -23.85 2.29
N LEU A 121 5.55 -23.07 3.06
CA LEU A 121 6.38 -21.98 2.53
C LEU A 121 7.54 -22.46 1.64
N VAL A 122 8.10 -23.64 1.91
CA VAL A 122 9.17 -24.25 1.09
C VAL A 122 8.63 -24.81 -0.23
N GLN A 123 7.34 -25.16 -0.31
CA GLN A 123 6.72 -25.76 -1.49
C GLN A 123 6.20 -24.74 -2.51
N LEU A 124 6.15 -23.44 -2.16
CA LEU A 124 5.63 -22.37 -3.03
C LEU A 124 6.33 -22.30 -4.38
N GLN A 125 5.55 -22.24 -5.45
CA GLN A 125 6.00 -22.12 -6.84
C GLN A 125 5.88 -20.66 -7.35
N GLU A 126 6.49 -20.36 -8.50
CA GLU A 126 6.43 -19.02 -9.08
C GLU A 126 4.99 -18.53 -9.37
N SER A 127 4.10 -19.47 -9.72
CA SER A 127 2.66 -19.22 -9.93
C SER A 127 1.95 -18.67 -8.69
N ASP A 128 2.36 -19.11 -7.49
CA ASP A 128 1.63 -18.86 -6.26
C ASP A 128 1.82 -17.41 -5.80
N TRP A 129 2.98 -16.81 -6.10
CA TRP A 129 3.25 -15.38 -5.87
C TRP A 129 2.26 -14.49 -6.64
N GLY A 130 1.79 -14.90 -7.82
CA GLY A 130 0.78 -14.16 -8.58
C GLY A 130 -0.56 -14.04 -7.84
N ALA A 131 -0.99 -15.12 -7.18
CA ALA A 131 -2.19 -15.16 -6.36
C ALA A 131 -2.02 -14.40 -5.03
N LEU A 132 -0.83 -14.43 -4.42
CA LEU A 132 -0.50 -13.69 -3.20
C LEU A 132 -0.46 -12.17 -3.44
N CYS A 133 0.26 -11.71 -4.47
CA CYS A 133 0.36 -10.29 -4.83
C CYS A 133 -0.98 -9.69 -5.28
N SER A 134 -1.89 -10.51 -5.84
CA SER A 134 -3.24 -10.06 -6.23
C SER A 134 -4.20 -9.90 -5.04
N ARG A 135 -3.80 -10.32 -3.83
CA ARG A 135 -4.62 -10.29 -2.60
C ARG A 135 -4.19 -9.21 -1.60
N GLU A 136 -3.65 -8.09 -2.09
CA GLU A 136 -3.42 -6.86 -1.31
C GLU A 136 -4.73 -6.14 -0.89
N GLY A 137 -5.63 -6.88 -0.24
CA GLY A 137 -6.73 -6.35 0.56
C GLY A 137 -6.49 -6.75 2.01
N THR A 138 -5.80 -5.90 2.78
CA THR A 138 -5.76 -6.08 4.23
C THR A 138 -7.18 -6.04 4.78
N PRO A 139 -7.60 -6.99 5.66
CA PRO A 139 -8.93 -7.02 6.25
C PRO A 139 -9.09 -5.97 7.37
N THR A 140 -8.55 -4.77 7.15
CA THR A 140 -8.95 -3.57 7.88
C THR A 140 -10.41 -3.33 7.52
N LYS A 141 -11.28 -3.09 8.52
CA LYS A 141 -12.69 -2.71 8.31
C LYS A 141 -12.77 -1.74 7.14
N SER A 142 -13.59 -2.03 6.15
CA SER A 142 -13.71 -1.21 4.94
C SER A 142 -14.02 0.23 5.34
N ARG A 143 -13.00 1.10 5.30
CA ARG A 143 -13.24 2.52 5.10
C ARG A 143 -14.05 2.60 3.82
N ALA A 144 -15.27 3.12 3.94
CA ALA A 144 -16.37 2.98 2.99
C ALA A 144 -15.84 2.86 1.56
N ALA A 145 -16.18 1.74 0.90
CA ALA A 145 -15.60 1.26 -0.35
C ALA A 145 -15.12 2.44 -1.19
N SER A 146 -13.80 2.64 -1.25
CA SER A 146 -13.16 3.71 -2.04
C SER A 146 -13.83 3.71 -3.40
N MET A 147 -14.67 4.72 -3.67
CA MET A 147 -15.60 4.75 -4.82
C MET A 147 -14.91 4.06 -5.98
N GLN A 148 -15.44 2.91 -6.45
CA GLN A 148 -14.90 2.26 -7.64
C GLN A 148 -14.93 3.33 -8.72
N ARG A 149 -13.75 3.88 -9.04
CA ARG A 149 -13.66 5.11 -9.82
C ARG A 149 -14.05 4.72 -11.23
N VAL A 150 -15.32 4.92 -11.56
CA VAL A 150 -15.87 4.51 -12.84
C VAL A 150 -15.11 5.27 -13.91
N HIS A 151 -14.21 4.55 -14.57
CA HIS A 151 -13.47 5.07 -15.71
C HIS A 151 -14.50 5.24 -16.83
N ALA A 152 -14.84 6.49 -17.13
CA ALA A 152 -15.75 6.84 -18.21
C ALA A 152 -14.95 7.50 -19.37
N PRO A 153 -15.28 7.21 -20.63
CA PRO A 153 -14.74 7.91 -21.79
C PRO A 153 -15.39 9.30 -21.92
N VAL A 154 -14.60 10.35 -21.76
CA VAL A 154 -15.02 11.75 -21.92
C VAL A 154 -14.56 12.26 -23.29
N GLN A 155 -15.42 12.97 -24.01
CA GLN A 155 -15.08 13.54 -25.31
C GLN A 155 -14.27 14.84 -25.14
N VAL A 156 -13.37 15.14 -26.09
CA VAL A 156 -12.56 16.36 -26.11
C VAL A 156 -13.39 17.55 -26.60
N ASP A 157 -13.55 18.57 -25.76
CA ASP A 157 -14.29 19.81 -26.06
C ASP A 157 -13.47 20.89 -26.78
N GLU A 158 -12.21 20.61 -27.10
CA GLU A 158 -11.42 21.47 -27.98
C GLU A 158 -11.83 21.30 -29.44
N TRP A 159 -12.13 22.41 -30.11
CA TRP A 159 -12.43 22.44 -31.54
C TRP A 159 -11.26 22.99 -32.37
N ARG A 160 -11.29 22.73 -33.68
CA ARG A 160 -10.41 23.28 -34.72
C ARG A 160 -11.27 23.64 -35.94
N GLY A 161 -10.86 24.63 -36.72
CA GLY A 161 -11.46 24.87 -38.03
C GLY A 161 -11.32 23.64 -38.93
N GLY A 162 -12.32 23.39 -39.76
CA GLY A 162 -12.19 22.46 -40.89
C GLY A 162 -11.24 23.02 -41.95
N ASN A 163 -10.51 22.14 -42.66
CA ASN A 163 -9.57 22.55 -43.71
C ASN A 163 -10.20 23.42 -44.83
N ASN A 164 -11.52 23.38 -45.00
CA ASN A 164 -12.24 24.04 -46.08
C ASN A 164 -12.92 25.35 -45.63
N GLY A 165 -12.53 25.92 -44.48
CA GLY A 165 -13.14 27.13 -43.89
C GLY A 165 -14.55 26.92 -43.31
N GLN A 166 -15.32 25.96 -43.82
CA GLN A 166 -16.65 25.62 -43.35
C GLN A 166 -16.62 24.55 -42.25
N GLY A 167 -17.26 24.86 -41.12
CA GLY A 167 -17.49 23.94 -40.00
C GLY A 167 -16.35 23.83 -38.98
N ARG A 168 -16.71 23.49 -37.75
CA ARG A 168 -15.78 23.18 -36.65
C ARG A 168 -15.67 21.66 -36.50
N LYS A 169 -14.45 21.12 -36.39
CA LYS A 169 -14.18 19.70 -36.09
C LYS A 169 -13.58 19.59 -34.68
N ARG A 170 -13.90 18.54 -33.91
CA ARG A 170 -13.24 18.32 -32.60
C ARG A 170 -11.76 17.97 -32.83
N ARG A 171 -10.87 18.43 -31.93
CA ARG A 171 -9.44 18.12 -32.02
C ARG A 171 -9.20 16.65 -31.68
N GLN A 172 -8.55 15.94 -32.60
CA GLN A 172 -8.11 14.57 -32.42
C GLN A 172 -6.75 14.52 -31.69
N ARG A 173 -6.47 13.39 -31.03
CA ARG A 173 -5.22 13.08 -30.33
C ARG A 173 -4.85 11.61 -30.55
N ALA A 174 -3.56 11.27 -30.45
CA ALA A 174 -3.09 9.90 -30.62
C ALA A 174 -3.66 8.97 -29.52
N CYS A 175 -4.33 7.89 -29.91
CA CYS A 175 -4.81 6.88 -28.97
C CYS A 175 -3.62 6.09 -28.41
N LYS A 176 -3.56 5.97 -27.07
CA LYS A 176 -2.39 5.37 -26.43
C LYS A 176 -2.23 3.87 -26.69
N VAL A 177 -3.33 3.12 -26.73
CA VAL A 177 -3.34 1.68 -27.06
C VAL A 177 -3.00 1.44 -28.53
N CYS A 178 -3.69 2.09 -29.48
CA CYS A 178 -3.32 2.03 -30.90
C CYS A 178 -1.85 2.39 -31.13
N SER A 179 -1.28 3.37 -30.41
CA SER A 179 0.14 3.74 -30.55
C SER A 179 1.13 2.68 -30.04
N VAL A 180 0.68 1.70 -29.26
CA VAL A 180 1.47 0.59 -28.70
C VAL A 180 1.26 -0.70 -29.50
N LEU A 181 0.02 -0.95 -29.93
CA LEU A 181 -0.36 -2.09 -30.79
C LEU A 181 -0.02 -1.89 -32.27
N LYS A 182 0.40 -0.67 -32.65
CA LYS A 182 0.79 -0.28 -33.99
C LYS A 182 1.84 -1.25 -34.58
N GLY A 183 1.57 -1.77 -35.78
CA GLY A 183 2.51 -2.61 -36.52
C GLY A 183 3.75 -1.86 -36.99
N THR A 184 4.82 -2.58 -37.36
CA THR A 184 6.03 -1.99 -37.96
C THR A 184 5.78 -1.34 -39.32
N TYR A 185 4.76 -1.80 -40.04
CA TYR A 185 4.39 -1.32 -41.38
C TYR A 185 3.54 -0.03 -41.37
N GLU A 186 2.82 0.25 -40.28
CA GLU A 186 2.00 1.46 -40.19
C GLU A 186 2.89 2.69 -39.94
N SER A 187 2.51 3.88 -40.43
CA SER A 187 3.28 5.12 -40.24
C SER A 187 2.81 5.94 -39.02
N ARG A 188 1.51 5.96 -38.70
CA ARG A 188 0.92 6.64 -37.53
C ARG A 188 0.03 5.70 -36.71
N GLY A 189 -0.03 5.91 -35.40
CA GLY A 189 -1.00 5.22 -34.54
C GLY A 189 -2.38 5.87 -34.64
N GLY A 190 -3.45 5.09 -34.47
CA GLY A 190 -4.82 5.58 -34.59
C GLY A 190 -5.15 6.76 -33.67
N GLU A 191 -5.96 7.70 -34.17
CA GLU A 191 -6.39 8.90 -33.43
C GLU A 191 -7.78 8.74 -32.80
N THR A 192 -8.05 9.53 -31.75
CA THR A 192 -9.30 9.53 -30.99
C THR A 192 -9.67 10.94 -30.53
N THR A 193 -10.97 11.15 -30.28
CA THR A 193 -11.53 12.35 -29.61
C THR A 193 -11.96 12.05 -28.17
N PHE A 194 -11.62 10.88 -27.62
CA PHE A 194 -11.98 10.47 -26.26
C PHE A 194 -10.75 10.31 -25.35
N TYR A 195 -10.92 10.65 -24.07
CA TYR A 195 -9.93 10.43 -23.01
C TYR A 195 -10.60 9.91 -21.73
N CYS A 196 -9.84 9.27 -20.85
CA CYS A 196 -10.35 8.89 -19.53
C CYS A 196 -10.20 10.06 -18.55
N SER A 197 -11.28 10.43 -17.86
CA SER A 197 -11.29 11.49 -16.83
C SER A 197 -10.33 11.23 -15.66
N TRP A 198 -10.13 9.97 -15.30
CA TRP A 198 -9.37 9.57 -14.11
C TRP A 198 -7.91 9.16 -14.38
N CYS A 199 -7.58 8.67 -15.58
CA CYS A 199 -6.23 8.23 -15.88
C CYS A 199 -5.30 9.40 -16.23
N LYS A 200 -4.17 9.48 -15.50
CA LYS A 200 -3.10 10.45 -15.74
C LYS A 200 -1.81 9.75 -16.14
N LEU A 201 -1.15 10.23 -17.19
CA LEU A 201 0.20 9.80 -17.57
C LEU A 201 1.24 10.31 -16.57
N ARG A 202 2.30 9.54 -16.33
CA ARG A 202 3.48 10.01 -15.61
C ARG A 202 4.41 10.73 -16.60
N THR A 203 4.32 12.05 -16.66
CA THR A 203 5.19 12.92 -17.48
C THR A 203 5.74 14.07 -16.65
N ALA A 204 6.88 14.63 -17.05
CA ALA A 204 7.47 15.81 -16.40
C ALA A 204 6.66 17.12 -16.64
N SER A 205 5.75 17.13 -17.62
CA SER A 205 4.87 18.29 -17.85
C SER A 205 3.80 18.39 -16.76
N LYS A 206 3.58 19.60 -16.25
CA LYS A 206 2.49 19.95 -15.33
C LYS A 206 1.17 20.27 -16.05
N ASP A 207 1.17 20.37 -17.39
CA ASP A 207 -0.02 20.69 -18.18
C ASP A 207 -1.11 19.59 -18.05
N PRO A 208 -2.32 19.92 -17.55
CA PRO A 208 -3.43 18.97 -17.44
C PRO A 208 -3.80 18.28 -18.76
N LYS A 209 -3.58 18.93 -19.92
CA LYS A 209 -3.88 18.37 -21.26
C LYS A 209 -2.85 17.33 -21.70
N ALA A 210 -1.59 17.52 -21.30
CA ALA A 210 -0.48 16.59 -21.53
C ALA A 210 -0.57 15.33 -20.64
N LEU A 211 -1.20 15.46 -19.47
CA LEU A 211 -1.39 14.35 -18.53
C LEU A 211 -2.56 13.41 -18.89
N ARG A 212 -3.51 13.82 -19.75
CA ARG A 212 -4.69 13.00 -20.11
C ARG A 212 -4.33 11.75 -20.91
N VAL A 213 -4.97 10.62 -20.60
CA VAL A 213 -4.86 9.38 -21.38
C VAL A 213 -5.97 9.32 -22.43
N TYR A 214 -5.59 9.47 -23.71
CA TYR A 214 -6.50 9.40 -24.87
C TYR A 214 -6.64 7.95 -25.37
N LEU A 215 -7.89 7.48 -25.53
CA LEU A 215 -8.23 6.09 -25.87
C LEU A 215 -9.35 6.04 -26.94
N CYS A 216 -9.31 5.07 -27.86
CA CYS A 216 -10.42 4.84 -28.79
C CYS A 216 -11.58 4.13 -28.06
N ASN A 217 -12.77 4.74 -28.06
CA ASN A 217 -14.00 4.11 -27.56
C ASN A 217 -14.76 3.32 -28.65
N LYS A 218 -14.02 2.62 -29.52
CA LYS A 218 -14.58 1.72 -30.55
C LYS A 218 -13.84 0.38 -30.47
N VAL A 219 -14.58 -0.71 -30.62
CA VAL A 219 -14.01 -2.06 -30.78
C VAL A 219 -13.11 -2.04 -32.02
N LYS A 220 -11.83 -2.40 -31.83
CA LYS A 220 -10.78 -2.23 -32.85
C LYS A 220 -9.65 -3.28 -32.79
N HIS A 221 -9.49 -3.98 -31.68
CA HIS A 221 -8.38 -4.91 -31.49
C HIS A 221 -8.86 -6.15 -30.75
N THR A 222 -8.36 -7.30 -31.16
CA THR A 222 -8.54 -8.55 -30.41
C THR A 222 -7.50 -8.63 -29.30
N SER A 223 -7.92 -8.93 -28.08
CA SER A 223 -7.02 -9.09 -26.93
C SER A 223 -7.59 -10.17 -26.01
N ASN A 224 -6.77 -11.15 -25.65
CA ASN A 224 -7.17 -12.36 -24.91
C ASN A 224 -8.31 -13.17 -25.61
N GLY A 225 -8.38 -13.12 -26.95
CA GLY A 225 -9.42 -13.78 -27.74
C GLY A 225 -10.68 -12.95 -27.99
N GLU A 226 -10.91 -11.88 -27.22
CA GLU A 226 -12.09 -11.03 -27.34
C GLU A 226 -11.84 -9.79 -28.20
N SER A 227 -12.83 -9.41 -29.01
CA SER A 227 -12.82 -8.16 -29.78
C SER A 227 -13.23 -6.99 -28.89
N VAL A 228 -12.25 -6.19 -28.44
CA VAL A 228 -12.44 -5.14 -27.42
C VAL A 228 -12.05 -3.75 -27.90
N SER A 229 -12.51 -2.73 -27.17
CA SER A 229 -12.11 -1.35 -27.40
C SER A 229 -10.73 -1.04 -26.83
N CYS A 230 -10.07 0.01 -27.33
CA CYS A 230 -8.84 0.52 -26.71
C CYS A 230 -9.06 1.01 -25.28
N PHE A 231 -10.28 1.43 -24.95
CA PHE A 231 -10.66 1.80 -23.61
C PHE A 231 -10.56 0.59 -22.67
N GLU A 232 -11.21 -0.52 -23.03
CA GLU A 232 -11.19 -1.75 -22.23
C GLU A 232 -9.82 -2.40 -22.13
N ILE A 233 -9.02 -2.41 -23.22
CA ILE A 233 -7.64 -2.90 -23.17
C ILE A 233 -6.81 -2.13 -22.13
N TRP A 234 -6.95 -0.80 -22.09
CA TRP A 234 -6.21 0.03 -21.14
C TRP A 234 -6.64 -0.23 -19.68
N HIS A 235 -7.95 -0.37 -19.44
CA HIS A 235 -8.51 -0.49 -18.10
C HIS A 235 -8.48 -1.94 -17.55
N ARG A 236 -8.99 -2.91 -18.32
CA ARG A 236 -9.04 -4.34 -17.92
C ARG A 236 -7.69 -5.03 -18.11
N HIS A 237 -7.09 -4.95 -19.30
CA HIS A 237 -5.94 -5.81 -19.64
C HIS A 237 -4.59 -5.20 -19.23
N TRP A 238 -4.44 -3.88 -19.27
CA TRP A 238 -3.20 -3.18 -18.87
C TRP A 238 -3.29 -2.51 -17.48
N GLN A 239 -4.38 -2.76 -16.75
CA GLN A 239 -4.62 -2.26 -15.38
C GLN A 239 -4.32 -0.76 -15.22
N ASN A 240 -5.03 0.09 -15.99
CA ASN A 240 -4.84 1.55 -16.01
C ASN A 240 -3.43 2.02 -16.45
N GLY A 241 -2.63 1.15 -17.05
CA GLY A 241 -1.28 1.44 -17.53
C GLY A 241 -0.16 1.06 -16.54
N THR A 242 -0.40 0.16 -15.58
CA THR A 242 0.67 -0.43 -14.76
C THR A 242 1.39 -1.56 -15.50
N LEU A 243 0.64 -2.39 -16.24
CA LEU A 243 1.14 -3.58 -16.94
C LEU A 243 1.51 -3.33 -18.42
N LEU A 244 2.18 -2.20 -18.74
CA LEU A 244 2.72 -2.01 -20.10
C LEU A 244 3.90 -2.97 -20.39
N PRO A 245 3.92 -3.65 -21.55
CA PRO A 245 5.01 -4.52 -21.97
C PRO A 245 6.41 -3.87 -21.87
N PRO A 246 7.42 -4.54 -21.27
CA PRO A 246 8.73 -3.94 -20.99
C PRO A 246 9.45 -3.38 -22.23
N SER A 247 9.33 -4.05 -23.37
CA SER A 247 9.96 -3.68 -24.65
C SER A 247 9.56 -2.29 -25.16
N GLN A 248 8.40 -1.76 -24.75
CA GLN A 248 7.87 -0.49 -25.25
C GLN A 248 7.99 0.69 -24.29
N ARG A 249 8.47 0.50 -23.04
CA ARG A 249 8.72 1.62 -22.11
C ARG A 249 9.75 2.63 -22.64
N LYS A 250 10.64 2.22 -23.55
CA LYS A 250 11.68 3.06 -24.17
C LYS A 250 11.16 4.00 -25.28
N ARG A 251 10.02 3.70 -25.92
CA ARG A 251 9.38 4.62 -26.88
C ARG A 251 8.69 5.74 -26.08
N LYS A 252 9.46 6.79 -25.73
CA LYS A 252 9.00 7.97 -24.98
C LYS A 252 7.61 8.38 -25.45
N ILE A 253 6.62 8.22 -24.58
CA ILE A 253 5.23 8.56 -24.82
C ILE A 253 5.14 10.09 -24.86
N ARG A 254 5.44 10.68 -26.01
CA ARG A 254 5.45 12.15 -26.18
C ARG A 254 4.03 12.68 -26.04
N ALA A 255 3.74 13.27 -24.89
CA ALA A 255 2.72 14.30 -24.81
C ALA A 255 3.23 15.51 -25.62
N GLN A 256 2.59 15.80 -26.76
CA GLN A 256 2.86 17.03 -27.51
C GLN A 256 2.06 18.17 -26.86
N LYS A 257 2.76 19.26 -26.51
CA LYS A 257 2.14 20.54 -26.16
C LYS A 257 1.41 21.06 -27.42
N PRO A 258 0.16 21.57 -27.33
CA PRO A 258 -0.43 22.28 -28.45
C PRO A 258 0.39 23.55 -28.75
N ALA A 259 0.51 23.91 -30.04
CA ALA A 259 1.00 25.23 -30.40
C ALA A 259 0.07 26.31 -29.80
N ALA A 260 0.66 27.37 -29.27
CA ALA A 260 -0.09 28.56 -28.84
C ALA A 260 -0.67 29.27 -30.08
N THR A 261 -1.87 29.81 -29.94
CA THR A 261 -2.41 30.83 -30.86
C THR A 261 -1.91 32.19 -30.40
N ALA A 262 -1.64 33.10 -31.34
CA ALA A 262 -0.87 34.32 -31.12
C ALA A 262 -1.68 35.48 -30.48
N ASP A 263 -2.66 35.14 -29.64
CA ASP A 263 -3.70 36.08 -29.18
C ASP A 263 -3.62 36.40 -27.66
N GLU A 264 -2.51 36.07 -27.00
CA GLU A 264 -2.26 36.35 -25.56
C GLU A 264 -0.96 37.15 -25.30
N GLU A 265 -0.46 37.90 -26.30
CA GLU A 265 0.61 38.89 -26.12
C GLU A 265 0.06 40.31 -26.24
N ASN A 266 -0.63 40.79 -25.20
CA ASN A 266 -0.85 42.22 -24.89
C ASN A 266 -1.65 42.44 -23.58
N ASN A 267 -1.09 42.09 -22.41
CA ASN A 267 -1.44 42.76 -21.15
C ASN A 267 -0.45 42.50 -19.99
N SER A 268 0.75 43.10 -20.06
CA SER A 268 1.51 43.65 -18.93
C SER A 268 2.88 44.10 -19.48
N GLY A 269 3.32 45.34 -19.31
CA GLY A 269 2.96 46.28 -18.24
C GLY A 269 4.11 46.30 -17.24
N SER A 270 5.14 47.05 -17.63
CA SER A 270 6.34 47.43 -16.89
C SER A 270 6.18 47.55 -15.37
N GLU A 271 7.16 47.03 -14.64
CA GLU A 271 7.74 47.69 -13.47
C GLU A 271 9.20 47.21 -13.31
N ASP A 272 10.13 48.17 -13.33
CA ASP A 272 11.55 47.95 -13.06
C ASP A 272 11.79 47.91 -11.54
N ASP A 273 12.68 47.04 -11.07
CA ASP A 273 13.57 47.40 -9.97
C ASP A 273 14.94 46.71 -10.13
N SER A 274 15.99 47.41 -9.70
CA SER A 274 17.40 47.07 -9.94
C SER A 274 18.13 46.72 -8.66
N GLY A 275 19.00 45.70 -8.70
CA GLY A 275 19.92 45.40 -7.61
C GLY A 275 20.95 44.33 -7.97
N GLY A 276 22.22 44.74 -8.14
CA GLY A 276 23.39 43.85 -8.02
C GLY A 276 23.69 43.54 -6.54
N ASP A 277 24.67 42.76 -6.11
CA ASP A 277 25.73 41.92 -6.74
C ASP A 277 25.99 40.72 -5.78
N ASP A 278 27.02 39.85 -5.82
CA ASP A 278 28.28 39.71 -6.57
C ASP A 278 28.68 38.20 -6.61
N ALA A 279 29.74 37.88 -7.36
CA ALA A 279 30.73 36.79 -7.17
C ALA A 279 30.31 35.35 -6.81
N GLY A 280 30.96 34.37 -7.47
CA GLY A 280 31.03 33.00 -6.91
C GLY A 280 31.41 31.89 -7.90
N HIS A 281 32.65 31.86 -8.38
CA HIS A 281 33.07 30.89 -9.40
C HIS A 281 33.49 29.51 -8.83
N SER A 282 32.81 28.46 -9.31
CA SER A 282 33.33 27.08 -9.52
C SER A 282 33.61 26.12 -8.32
N PRO A 283 33.67 24.78 -8.58
CA PRO A 283 33.38 23.74 -7.58
C PRO A 283 34.61 22.93 -7.11
N LYS A 284 34.46 22.12 -6.05
CA LYS A 284 35.44 21.09 -5.65
C LYS A 284 34.83 19.70 -5.45
N ARG A 285 35.31 18.75 -6.25
CA ARG A 285 35.22 17.30 -6.01
C ARG A 285 36.30 16.87 -5.01
N ARG A 286 35.99 15.94 -4.11
CA ARG A 286 36.93 14.98 -3.46
C ARG A 286 36.17 13.65 -3.38
N HIS A 287 36.51 12.64 -4.16
CA HIS A 287 37.68 11.76 -4.17
C HIS A 287 37.67 10.70 -3.07
N ARG A 288 37.82 9.45 -3.55
CA ARG A 288 37.67 8.14 -2.95
C ARG A 288 38.70 7.83 -1.84
N GLU A 289 38.24 7.10 -0.83
CA GLU A 289 39.05 6.46 0.21
C GLU A 289 39.69 5.16 -0.31
N GLU A 290 40.94 4.91 0.09
CA GLU A 290 41.51 3.57 0.26
C GLU A 290 42.33 3.57 1.55
N ALA A 291 42.11 2.59 2.42
CA ALA A 291 42.90 2.34 3.62
C ALA A 291 42.92 0.84 3.89
N THR A 292 44.12 0.26 3.80
CA THR A 292 44.41 -1.12 4.16
C THR A 292 45.21 -1.11 5.46
N ILE A 293 44.77 -1.90 6.44
CA ILE A 293 45.52 -2.86 7.27
C ILE A 293 44.46 -3.70 8.01
#